data_AF-A0A7R9ZNZ3-F1
#
_entry.id   AF-A0A7R9ZNZ3-F1
#
_cell.length_a   1.000
_cell.length_b   1.000
_cell.length_c   1.000
_cell.angle_alpha   90.00
_cell.angle_beta   90.00
_cell.angle_gamma   90.00
#
_symmetry.space_group_name_H-M   'P 1'
#
loop_
_entity.id
_entity.type
_entity.pdbx_description
1 polymer ?
#
loop_
_entity_poly.entity_id
_entity_poly.type
_entity_poly.pdbx_seq_one_letter_code
_entity_poly.pdbx_strand_id
1 'polypeptide(L)'
;QNPTPASSNEDSVSSRRTSRASRTNPFPNAPRPRSSRRHHNASTRAERQMQRLGHRDNERKATERDMQHAIAASNRMVRDEQDAEYYNSLRQDREKEEQKKAAKQREEEEAQIQQILAQSAKEEAARRREKALESLPQEPAAGTSGITTIALKLPRFCKKPRVQRRFPASLDTAEGIYSWVETLEELQGKSWQLVLPVGHKVVHRSDNLKDVGLSPRGLVVVEVNDDEDDDNKA
;
A
#
# COMPACT_ATOMS: atom_id res chain seq x y z
N GLN A 1 -8.80 16.64 -1.23
CA GLN A 1 -9.99 17.47 -1.51
C GLN A 1 -10.80 16.73 -2.57
N ASN A 2 -11.92 16.13 -2.17
CA ASN A 2 -12.97 15.63 -3.07
C ASN A 2 -14.08 16.67 -3.12
N PRO A 3 -14.83 16.75 -4.23
CA PRO A 3 -16.23 17.14 -4.15
C PRO A 3 -17.17 16.08 -4.75
N THR A 4 -18.18 15.71 -3.96
CA THR A 4 -19.44 15.07 -4.36
C THR A 4 -20.58 16.14 -4.33
N PRO A 5 -21.88 15.83 -4.51
CA PRO A 5 -22.61 16.03 -5.78
C PRO A 5 -23.84 16.96 -5.63
N ALA A 6 -24.48 17.35 -6.74
CA ALA A 6 -25.81 17.98 -6.79
C ALA A 6 -26.66 17.18 -7.79
N SER A 7 -27.85 16.62 -7.52
CA SER A 7 -29.11 17.02 -6.85
C SER A 7 -30.20 17.37 -7.88
N SER A 8 -31.34 16.68 -7.73
CA SER A 8 -32.73 17.06 -8.10
C SER A 8 -33.12 17.04 -9.60
N ASN A 9 -34.28 16.56 -10.05
CA ASN A 9 -35.60 16.44 -9.42
C ASN A 9 -36.40 15.24 -9.93
N GLU A 10 -37.16 14.65 -9.00
CA GLU A 10 -38.34 13.82 -9.22
C GLU A 10 -39.56 14.71 -9.48
N ASP A 11 -40.51 14.26 -10.30
CA ASP A 11 -41.91 14.72 -10.20
C ASP A 11 -42.90 13.65 -10.70
N SER A 12 -43.39 12.88 -9.73
CA SER A 12 -44.80 12.60 -9.42
C SER A 12 -45.84 12.44 -10.55
N VAL A 13 -46.15 11.16 -10.80
CA VAL A 13 -47.47 10.51 -10.82
C VAL A 13 -48.71 11.40 -10.55
N SER A 14 -49.69 11.37 -11.46
CA SER A 14 -51.09 11.30 -11.03
C SER A 14 -52.02 10.63 -12.05
N SER A 15 -52.53 9.47 -11.64
CA SER A 15 -53.67 8.76 -12.22
C SER A 15 -54.99 9.35 -11.73
N ARG A 16 -56.07 9.29 -12.53
CA ARG A 16 -57.34 8.58 -12.18
C ARG A 16 -58.56 9.00 -13.03
N ARG A 17 -59.35 7.95 -13.36
CA ARG A 17 -60.83 7.82 -13.41
C ARG A 17 -61.61 8.67 -14.44
N THR A 18 -62.29 8.10 -15.44
CA THR A 18 -63.50 7.23 -15.48
C THR A 18 -64.85 7.88 -15.10
N SER A 19 -65.86 7.54 -15.93
CA SER A 19 -67.33 7.61 -15.77
C SER A 19 -68.01 8.98 -15.99
N ARG A 20 -68.82 9.16 -17.06
CA ARG A 20 -70.22 8.73 -17.31
C ARG A 20 -71.26 9.61 -16.60
N ALA A 21 -72.03 10.39 -17.37
CA ALA A 21 -73.47 10.64 -17.13
C ALA A 21 -74.14 11.48 -18.26
N SER A 22 -75.17 10.88 -18.87
CA SER A 22 -76.55 11.39 -19.01
C SER A 22 -76.88 12.71 -19.77
N ARG A 23 -77.54 12.50 -20.93
CA ARG A 23 -78.82 13.11 -21.41
C ARG A 23 -79.18 14.55 -20.98
N THR A 24 -79.48 15.41 -21.96
CA THR A 24 -80.85 15.81 -22.36
C THR A 24 -80.82 16.71 -23.61
N ASN A 25 -81.69 16.42 -24.59
CA ASN A 25 -82.03 17.29 -25.72
C ASN A 25 -82.98 18.42 -25.25
N PRO A 26 -82.93 19.58 -25.92
CA PRO A 26 -84.18 20.08 -26.54
C PRO A 26 -83.96 20.67 -27.95
N PHE A 27 -84.87 20.30 -28.85
CA PHE A 27 -85.12 20.90 -30.17
C PHE A 27 -85.94 22.21 -30.00
N PRO A 28 -85.96 23.13 -30.99
CA PRO A 28 -86.96 23.02 -32.07
C PRO A 28 -86.49 23.40 -33.49
N ASN A 29 -86.94 22.55 -34.43
CA ASN A 29 -87.53 22.85 -35.74
C ASN A 29 -86.86 23.83 -36.74
N ALA A 30 -86.39 23.27 -37.86
CA ALA A 30 -86.44 23.90 -39.19
C ALA A 30 -86.68 22.81 -40.26
N PRO A 31 -87.51 23.07 -41.30
CA PRO A 31 -88.00 22.03 -42.21
C PRO A 31 -86.98 21.64 -43.28
N ARG A 32 -86.90 20.34 -43.58
CA ARG A 32 -86.09 19.78 -44.68
C ARG A 32 -86.91 19.69 -45.97
N PRO A 33 -86.34 20.00 -47.14
CA PRO A 33 -86.96 19.66 -48.42
C PRO A 33 -86.81 18.17 -48.72
N ARG A 34 -87.88 17.59 -49.24
CA ARG A 34 -87.95 16.23 -49.79
C ARG A 34 -87.35 16.19 -51.19
N SER A 35 -86.37 15.34 -51.39
CA SER A 35 -86.05 14.60 -52.62
C SER A 35 -84.79 13.79 -52.30
N SER A 36 -84.47 12.64 -52.86
CA SER A 36 -85.11 11.69 -53.75
C SER A 36 -84.07 10.58 -53.87
N ARG A 37 -84.54 9.34 -53.97
CA ARG A 37 -83.84 8.21 -54.62
C ARG A 37 -82.54 7.68 -53.99
N ARG A 38 -82.71 6.45 -53.48
CA ARG A 38 -81.75 5.35 -53.46
C ARG A 38 -80.99 5.18 -54.79
N HIS A 39 -79.94 4.35 -54.69
CA HIS A 39 -78.97 3.88 -55.70
C HIS A 39 -77.78 4.86 -55.77
N HIS A 40 -76.56 4.55 -55.31
CA HIS A 40 -75.59 3.56 -55.84
C HIS A 40 -74.50 3.29 -54.77
N ASN A 41 -74.33 2.07 -54.23
CA ASN A 41 -73.28 1.79 -53.22
C ASN A 41 -72.46 0.51 -53.53
N ALA A 42 -72.13 0.26 -54.80
CA ALA A 42 -71.15 -0.78 -55.17
C ALA A 42 -69.72 -0.22 -55.27
N SER A 43 -69.57 0.99 -55.82
CA SER A 43 -68.28 1.70 -55.97
C SER A 43 -67.62 2.02 -54.61
N THR A 44 -68.41 2.44 -53.61
CA THR A 44 -67.91 2.77 -52.26
C THR A 44 -67.42 1.55 -51.47
N ARG A 45 -67.89 0.34 -51.80
CA ARG A 45 -67.48 -0.90 -51.12
C ARG A 45 -66.10 -1.36 -51.62
N ALA A 46 -65.87 -1.30 -52.92
CA ALA A 46 -64.58 -1.62 -53.54
C ALA A 46 -63.50 -0.61 -53.12
N GLU A 47 -63.84 0.68 -53.04
CA GLU A 47 -62.91 1.74 -52.63
C GLU A 47 -62.48 1.62 -51.15
N ARG A 48 -63.42 1.32 -50.24
CA ARG A 48 -63.09 0.99 -48.83
C ARG A 48 -62.27 -0.29 -48.69
N GLN A 49 -62.46 -1.26 -49.59
CA GLN A 49 -61.67 -2.49 -49.61
C GLN A 49 -60.22 -2.20 -50.04
N MET A 50 -60.02 -1.34 -51.05
CA MET A 50 -58.69 -0.91 -51.49
C MET A 50 -57.98 -0.05 -50.44
N GLN A 51 -58.68 0.87 -49.76
CA GLN A 51 -58.12 1.66 -48.66
C GLN A 51 -57.65 0.77 -47.49
N ARG A 52 -58.39 -0.30 -47.17
CA ARG A 52 -58.00 -1.28 -46.14
C ARG A 52 -56.76 -2.08 -46.53
N LEU A 53 -56.62 -2.45 -47.80
CA LEU A 53 -55.42 -3.13 -48.30
C LEU A 53 -54.21 -2.19 -48.27
N GLY A 54 -54.37 -0.94 -48.71
CA GLY A 54 -53.31 0.08 -48.63
C GLY A 54 -52.90 0.40 -47.18
N HIS A 55 -53.84 0.42 -46.24
CA HIS A 55 -53.52 0.59 -44.81
C HIS A 55 -52.74 -0.61 -44.26
N ARG A 56 -53.14 -1.83 -44.60
CA ARG A 56 -52.42 -3.07 -44.24
C ARG A 56 -51.01 -3.13 -44.83
N ASP A 57 -50.83 -2.68 -46.07
CA ASP A 57 -49.52 -2.65 -46.71
C ASP A 57 -48.62 -1.55 -46.10
N ASN A 58 -49.20 -0.42 -45.68
CA ASN A 58 -48.48 0.59 -44.92
C ASN A 58 -48.12 0.11 -43.51
N GLU A 59 -49.01 -0.60 -42.82
CA GLU A 59 -48.75 -1.23 -41.51
C GLU A 59 -47.60 -2.25 -41.62
N ARG A 60 -47.62 -3.10 -42.64
CA ARG A 60 -46.52 -4.06 -42.90
C ARG A 60 -45.18 -3.35 -43.12
N LYS A 61 -45.16 -2.32 -43.96
CA LYS A 61 -43.95 -1.50 -44.19
C LYS A 61 -43.49 -0.77 -42.93
N ALA A 62 -44.40 -0.32 -42.08
CA ALA A 62 -44.06 0.28 -40.79
C ALA A 62 -43.42 -0.76 -39.86
N THR A 63 -44.04 -1.94 -39.72
CA THR A 63 -43.48 -3.03 -38.90
C THR A 63 -42.11 -3.49 -39.39
N GLU A 64 -41.89 -3.53 -40.71
CA GLU A 64 -40.61 -3.90 -41.30
C GLU A 64 -39.52 -2.85 -41.00
N ARG A 65 -39.86 -1.55 -41.06
CA ARG A 65 -38.95 -0.48 -40.64
C ARG A 65 -38.62 -0.57 -39.15
N ASP A 66 -39.63 -0.78 -38.31
CA ASP A 66 -39.42 -0.91 -36.86
C ASP A 66 -38.51 -2.11 -36.53
N MET A 67 -38.69 -3.24 -37.22
CA MET A 67 -37.79 -4.40 -37.12
C MET A 67 -36.37 -4.06 -37.59
N GLN A 68 -36.21 -3.37 -38.71
CA GLN A 68 -34.90 -2.94 -39.21
C GLN A 68 -34.20 -1.99 -38.23
N HIS A 69 -34.94 -1.04 -37.64
CA HIS A 69 -34.42 -0.15 -36.60
C HIS A 69 -34.03 -0.90 -35.34
N ALA A 70 -34.83 -1.88 -34.90
CA ALA A 70 -34.51 -2.72 -33.75
C ALA A 70 -33.24 -3.56 -33.98
N ILE A 71 -33.07 -4.14 -35.17
CA ILE A 71 -31.87 -4.89 -35.55
C ILE A 71 -30.64 -3.95 -35.58
N ALA A 72 -30.76 -2.77 -36.17
CA ALA A 72 -29.68 -1.79 -36.21
C ALA A 72 -29.27 -1.31 -34.80
N ALA A 73 -30.26 -1.07 -33.93
CA ALA A 73 -30.03 -0.70 -32.53
C ALA A 73 -29.33 -1.84 -31.76
N SER A 74 -29.79 -3.08 -31.92
CA SER A 74 -29.16 -4.25 -31.30
C SER A 74 -27.72 -4.44 -31.76
N ASN A 75 -27.45 -4.30 -33.06
CA ASN A 75 -26.09 -4.41 -33.60
C ASN A 75 -25.18 -3.29 -33.09
N ARG A 76 -25.72 -2.09 -32.86
CA ARG A 76 -24.98 -0.98 -32.26
C ARG A 76 -24.63 -1.27 -30.80
N MET A 77 -25.60 -1.75 -30.01
CA MET A 77 -25.38 -2.12 -28.61
C MET A 77 -24.27 -3.18 -28.46
N VAL A 78 -24.29 -4.23 -29.29
CA VAL A 78 -23.25 -5.28 -29.24
C VAL A 78 -21.86 -4.73 -29.54
N ARG A 79 -21.73 -3.79 -30.48
CA ARG A 79 -20.45 -3.14 -30.77
C ARG A 79 -19.99 -2.24 -29.63
N ASP A 80 -20.90 -1.43 -29.10
CA ASP A 80 -20.61 -0.53 -27.98
C ASP A 80 -20.19 -1.34 -26.74
N GLU A 81 -20.78 -2.51 -26.51
CA GLU A 81 -20.42 -3.44 -25.43
C GLU A 81 -19.03 -4.05 -25.65
N GLN A 82 -18.73 -4.56 -26.85
CA GLN A 82 -17.41 -5.10 -27.20
C GLN A 82 -16.30 -4.04 -27.10
N ASP A 83 -16.58 -2.83 -27.56
CA ASP A 83 -15.63 -1.71 -27.47
C ASP A 83 -15.41 -1.33 -26.00
N ALA A 84 -16.47 -1.29 -25.17
CA ALA A 84 -16.36 -1.03 -23.75
C ALA A 84 -15.53 -2.10 -23.02
N GLU A 85 -15.74 -3.38 -23.30
CA GLU A 85 -14.95 -4.49 -22.76
C GLU A 85 -13.48 -4.38 -23.15
N TYR A 86 -13.19 -4.07 -24.42
CA TYR A 86 -11.82 -3.88 -24.91
C TYR A 86 -11.11 -2.74 -24.18
N TYR A 87 -11.75 -1.57 -24.04
CA TYR A 87 -11.16 -0.44 -23.34
C TYR A 87 -10.96 -0.72 -21.84
N ASN A 88 -11.87 -1.46 -21.22
CA ASN A 88 -11.73 -1.87 -19.82
C ASN A 88 -10.54 -2.82 -19.64
N SER A 89 -10.38 -3.83 -20.51
CA SER A 89 -9.22 -4.74 -20.49
C SER A 89 -7.91 -3.99 -20.68
N LEU A 90 -7.86 -3.09 -21.67
CA LEU A 90 -6.66 -2.31 -21.97
C LEU A 90 -6.26 -1.42 -20.78
N ARG A 91 -7.25 -0.82 -20.11
CA ARG A 91 -7.03 -0.02 -18.91
C ARG A 91 -6.51 -0.89 -17.76
N GLN A 92 -7.09 -2.07 -17.55
CA GLN A 92 -6.66 -2.98 -16.50
C GLN A 92 -5.23 -3.49 -16.73
N ASP A 93 -4.88 -3.83 -17.97
CA ASP A 93 -3.52 -4.25 -18.31
C ASP A 93 -2.50 -3.14 -18.08
N ARG A 94 -2.84 -1.90 -18.47
CA ARG A 94 -2.00 -0.73 -18.21
C ARG A 94 -1.83 -0.47 -16.71
N GLU A 95 -2.91 -0.50 -15.94
CA GLU A 95 -2.85 -0.31 -14.48
C GLU A 95 -2.00 -1.41 -13.82
N LYS A 96 -2.13 -2.67 -14.27
CA LYS A 96 -1.33 -3.78 -13.77
C LYS A 96 0.16 -3.64 -14.12
N GLU A 97 0.48 -3.17 -15.32
CA GLU A 97 1.87 -2.90 -15.72
C GLU A 97 2.48 -1.75 -14.92
N GLU A 98 1.73 -0.65 -14.75
CA GLU A 98 2.15 0.49 -13.93
C GLU A 98 2.36 0.09 -12.47
N GLN A 99 1.46 -0.73 -11.90
CA GLN A 99 1.61 -1.29 -10.55
C GLN A 99 2.84 -2.20 -10.44
N LYS A 100 3.08 -3.08 -11.40
CA LYS A 100 4.25 -3.96 -11.41
C LYS A 100 5.55 -3.15 -11.49
N LYS A 101 5.57 -2.10 -12.30
CA LYS A 101 6.72 -1.20 -12.42
C LYS A 101 6.96 -0.43 -11.12
N ALA A 102 5.90 0.11 -10.50
CA ALA A 102 6.01 0.80 -9.22
C ALA A 102 6.46 -0.12 -8.09
N ALA A 103 5.95 -1.35 -8.02
CA ALA A 103 6.37 -2.34 -7.04
C ALA A 103 7.85 -2.70 -7.21
N LYS A 104 8.30 -2.92 -8.45
CA LYS A 104 9.71 -3.20 -8.74
C LYS A 104 10.63 -2.02 -8.38
N GLN A 105 10.21 -0.79 -8.66
CA GLN A 105 10.97 0.40 -8.28
C GLN A 105 11.08 0.54 -6.76
N ARG A 106 10.01 0.28 -6.01
CA ARG A 106 10.05 0.30 -4.53
C ARG A 106 10.98 -0.78 -3.98
N GLU A 107 10.92 -2.00 -4.51
CA GLU A 107 11.81 -3.08 -4.10
C GLU A 107 13.29 -2.75 -4.39
N GLU A 108 13.58 -2.15 -5.55
CA GLU A 108 14.93 -1.69 -5.90
C GLU A 108 15.41 -0.54 -4.98
N GLU A 109 14.54 0.43 -4.66
CA GLU A 109 14.85 1.52 -3.73
C GLU A 109 15.10 1.01 -2.31
N GLU A 110 14.25 0.13 -1.80
CA GLU A 110 14.42 -0.49 -0.48
C GLU A 110 15.72 -1.31 -0.40
N ALA A 111 16.03 -2.08 -1.44
CA ALA A 111 17.29 -2.82 -1.51
C ALA A 111 18.51 -1.90 -1.53
N GLN A 112 18.44 -0.77 -2.25
CA GLN A 112 19.52 0.23 -2.25
C GLN A 112 19.70 0.89 -0.88
N ILE A 113 18.60 1.27 -0.22
CA ILE A 113 18.64 1.85 1.12
C ILE A 113 19.27 0.86 2.11
N GLN A 114 18.86 -0.41 2.09
CA GLN A 114 19.45 -1.43 2.95
C GLN A 114 20.95 -1.62 2.69
N GLN A 115 21.39 -1.59 1.43
CA GLN A 115 22.81 -1.67 1.10
C GLN A 115 23.60 -0.47 1.62
N ILE A 116 23.07 0.75 1.45
CA ILE A 116 23.70 1.98 1.95
C ILE A 116 23.80 1.94 3.49
N LEU A 117 22.73 1.54 4.18
CA LEU A 117 22.73 1.40 5.63
C LEU A 117 23.76 0.37 6.10
N ALA A 118 23.80 -0.81 5.48
CA ALA A 118 24.78 -1.84 5.80
C ALA A 118 26.23 -1.39 5.54
N GLN A 119 26.48 -0.61 4.48
CA GLN A 119 27.81 -0.07 4.19
C GLN A 119 28.20 1.01 5.19
N SER A 120 27.29 1.91 5.53
CA SER A 120 27.52 2.98 6.51
C SER A 120 27.82 2.42 7.90
N ALA A 121 27.10 1.37 8.33
CA ALA A 121 27.36 0.70 9.60
C ALA A 121 28.76 0.06 9.66
N LYS A 122 29.22 -0.55 8.55
CA LYS A 122 30.58 -1.10 8.44
C LYS A 122 31.64 -0.02 8.50
N GLU A 123 31.44 1.08 7.79
CA GLU A 123 32.37 2.22 7.78
C GLU A 123 32.46 2.87 9.16
N GLU A 124 31.32 3.05 9.83
CA GLU A 124 31.32 3.60 11.18
C GLU A 124 32.02 2.66 12.18
N ALA A 125 31.79 1.35 12.08
CA ALA A 125 32.49 0.36 12.90
C ALA A 125 34.02 0.39 12.66
N ALA A 126 34.45 0.53 11.40
CA ALA A 126 35.86 0.68 11.06
C ALA A 126 36.46 1.97 11.66
N ARG A 127 35.77 3.10 11.51
CA ARG A 127 36.20 4.39 12.08
C ARG A 127 36.29 4.36 13.60
N ARG A 128 35.33 3.72 14.28
CA ARG A 128 35.37 3.53 15.75
C ARG A 128 36.59 2.69 16.15
N ARG A 129 36.89 1.63 15.40
CA ARG A 129 38.07 0.79 15.63
C ARG A 129 39.38 1.55 15.45
N GLU A 130 39.51 2.35 14.40
CA GLU A 130 40.71 3.17 14.16
C GLU A 130 40.95 4.16 15.31
N LYS A 131 39.90 4.91 15.70
CA LYS A 131 39.97 5.82 16.86
C LYS A 131 40.30 5.10 18.15
N ALA A 132 39.70 3.94 18.38
CA ALA A 132 39.98 3.14 19.55
C ALA A 132 41.45 2.68 19.57
N LEU A 133 41.99 2.25 18.43
CA LEU A 133 43.38 1.84 18.28
C LEU A 133 44.37 2.99 18.54
N GLU A 134 44.07 4.19 18.06
CA GLU A 134 44.87 5.40 18.31
C GLU A 134 44.83 5.83 19.78
N SER A 135 43.66 5.70 20.43
CA SER A 135 43.47 6.10 21.83
C SER A 135 44.10 5.13 22.85
N LEU A 136 44.44 3.92 22.42
CA LEU A 136 44.87 2.86 23.31
C LEU A 136 46.34 3.04 23.73
N PRO A 137 46.63 3.18 25.04
CA PRO A 137 47.99 3.31 25.51
C PRO A 137 48.80 2.03 25.23
N GLN A 138 50.08 2.21 24.92
CA GLN A 138 51.02 1.11 24.68
C GLN A 138 51.08 0.18 25.90
N GLU A 139 51.07 -1.14 25.67
CA GLU A 139 51.06 -2.11 26.77
C GLU A 139 52.36 -2.03 27.59
N PRO A 140 52.29 -1.77 28.91
CA PRO A 140 53.48 -1.68 29.74
C PRO A 140 54.17 -3.05 29.85
N ALA A 141 55.50 -3.03 29.77
CA ALA A 141 56.34 -4.22 29.87
C ALA A 141 56.14 -4.97 31.20
N ALA A 142 56.46 -6.26 31.20
CA ALA A 142 56.42 -7.06 32.42
C ALA A 142 57.48 -6.59 33.42
N GLY A 143 57.03 -6.16 34.60
CA GLY A 143 57.89 -5.70 35.69
C GLY A 143 57.85 -4.20 35.98
N THR A 144 57.10 -3.40 35.20
CA THR A 144 56.86 -1.98 35.55
C THR A 144 56.00 -1.91 36.81
N SER A 145 56.36 -1.03 37.75
CA SER A 145 55.53 -0.75 38.93
C SER A 145 54.26 0.00 38.51
N GLY A 146 53.14 -0.27 39.19
CA GLY A 146 51.87 0.39 38.88
C GLY A 146 51.24 -0.10 37.57
N ILE A 147 50.94 -1.39 37.48
CA ILE A 147 50.20 -1.98 36.35
C ILE A 147 48.86 -2.49 36.85
N THR A 148 47.80 -2.19 36.11
CA THR A 148 46.48 -2.83 36.26
C THR A 148 46.33 -3.92 35.20
N THR A 149 46.12 -5.17 35.60
CA THR A 149 45.92 -6.31 34.68
C THR A 149 44.44 -6.63 34.56
N ILE A 150 43.87 -6.47 33.37
CA ILE A 150 42.46 -6.78 33.12
C ILE A 150 42.35 -8.01 32.24
N ALA A 151 41.55 -8.97 32.69
CA ALA A 151 41.10 -10.09 31.88
C ALA A 151 39.66 -9.84 31.41
N LEU A 152 39.41 -9.98 30.11
CA LEU A 152 38.08 -10.00 29.54
C LEU A 152 37.68 -11.43 29.26
N LYS A 153 36.50 -11.83 29.74
CA LYS A 153 35.80 -13.04 29.31
C LYS A 153 34.88 -12.65 28.17
N LEU A 154 35.16 -13.20 26.99
CA LEU A 154 34.42 -12.91 25.77
C LEU A 154 33.23 -13.89 25.60
N PRO A 155 32.20 -13.51 24.83
CA PRO A 155 31.10 -14.41 24.47
C PRO A 155 31.58 -15.68 23.74
N ARG A 156 30.77 -16.74 23.74
CA ARG A 156 31.18 -18.03 23.15
C ARG A 156 31.44 -17.99 21.64
N PHE A 157 30.85 -17.02 20.93
CA PHE A 157 31.05 -16.88 19.48
C PHE A 157 32.40 -16.26 19.11
N CYS A 158 33.14 -15.71 20.07
CA CYS A 158 34.48 -15.16 19.88
C CYS A 158 35.52 -16.27 19.72
N LYS A 159 36.55 -16.07 18.86
CA LYS A 159 37.60 -17.10 18.63
C LYS A 159 38.41 -17.36 19.90
N LYS A 160 38.59 -16.34 20.73
CA LYS A 160 39.28 -16.44 22.02
C LYS A 160 38.26 -16.29 23.14
N PRO A 161 38.09 -17.28 24.03
CA PRO A 161 37.13 -17.17 25.13
C PRO A 161 37.57 -16.18 26.22
N ARG A 162 38.87 -15.88 26.28
CA ARG A 162 39.45 -14.95 27.24
C ARG A 162 40.65 -14.23 26.64
N VAL A 163 40.71 -12.92 26.84
CA VAL A 163 41.87 -12.09 26.49
C VAL A 163 42.31 -11.33 27.73
N GLN A 164 43.60 -11.04 27.84
CA GLN A 164 44.16 -10.30 28.97
C GLN A 164 45.08 -9.22 28.44
N ARG A 165 44.99 -8.02 29.03
CA ARG A 165 45.84 -6.89 28.69
C ARG A 165 46.24 -6.14 29.96
N ARG A 166 47.43 -5.54 29.93
CA ARG A 166 47.95 -4.67 30.98
C ARG A 166 47.70 -3.21 30.63
N PHE A 167 47.29 -2.44 31.62
CA PHE A 167 47.06 -1.01 31.54
C PHE A 167 47.99 -0.28 32.53
N PRO A 168 48.50 0.91 32.18
CA PRO A 168 49.28 1.71 33.11
C PRO A 168 48.39 2.15 34.28
N ALA A 169 48.95 2.27 35.50
CA ALA A 169 48.20 2.75 36.67
C ALA A 169 47.73 4.20 36.56
N SER A 170 48.23 4.96 35.58
CA SER A 170 47.72 6.29 35.24
C SER A 170 46.33 6.26 34.60
N LEU A 171 45.87 5.09 34.15
CA LEU A 171 44.52 4.90 33.67
C LEU A 171 43.60 4.72 34.89
N ASP A 172 43.00 5.81 35.36
CA ASP A 172 42.07 5.75 36.49
C ASP A 172 40.65 5.30 36.05
N THR A 173 40.26 5.51 34.79
CA THR A 173 38.90 5.24 34.27
C THR A 173 38.79 3.94 33.45
N ALA A 174 37.57 3.39 33.38
CA ALA A 174 37.24 2.23 32.56
C ALA A 174 37.19 2.51 31.04
N GLU A 175 37.31 3.76 30.62
CA GLU A 175 37.33 4.18 29.21
C GLU A 175 38.35 3.39 28.38
N GLY A 176 39.57 3.21 28.88
CA GLY A 176 40.59 2.44 28.14
C GLY A 176 40.25 0.95 27.96
N ILE A 177 39.43 0.37 28.84
CA ILE A 177 38.91 -1.00 28.69
C ILE A 177 37.85 -1.02 27.59
N TYR A 178 36.97 -0.03 27.55
CA TYR A 178 35.99 0.13 26.47
C TYR A 178 36.67 0.29 25.11
N SER A 179 37.66 1.19 24.99
CA SER A 179 38.44 1.33 23.75
C SER A 179 39.12 0.01 23.36
N TRP A 180 39.62 -0.77 24.32
CA TRP A 180 40.17 -2.09 24.02
C TRP A 180 39.12 -3.05 23.44
N VAL A 181 37.93 -3.11 24.03
CA VAL A 181 36.84 -3.97 23.55
C VAL A 181 36.35 -3.52 22.16
N GLU A 182 36.30 -2.21 21.89
CA GLU A 182 35.96 -1.65 20.58
C GLU A 182 36.96 -2.05 19.47
N THR A 183 38.21 -2.38 19.81
CA THR A 183 39.16 -2.92 18.81
C THR A 183 38.92 -4.38 18.42
N LEU A 184 38.07 -5.11 19.16
CA LEU A 184 37.76 -6.50 18.89
C LEU A 184 36.72 -6.60 17.76
N GLU A 185 37.17 -7.09 16.61
CA GLU A 185 36.34 -7.27 15.42
C GLU A 185 35.10 -8.15 15.66
N GLU A 186 35.22 -9.12 16.56
CA GLU A 186 34.19 -10.12 16.85
C GLU A 186 32.94 -9.51 17.52
N LEU A 187 33.09 -8.32 18.13
CA LEU A 187 32.02 -7.58 18.80
C LEU A 187 31.47 -6.43 17.96
N GLN A 188 31.95 -6.25 16.73
CA GLN A 188 31.46 -5.20 15.83
C GLN A 188 30.03 -5.47 15.38
N GLY A 189 29.23 -4.40 15.31
CA GLY A 189 27.82 -4.49 14.92
C GLY A 189 26.90 -5.11 15.98
N LYS A 190 27.39 -5.33 17.20
CA LYS A 190 26.61 -5.86 18.33
C LYS A 190 26.57 -4.84 19.45
N SER A 191 25.44 -4.75 20.14
CA SER A 191 25.33 -4.00 21.39
C SER A 191 25.90 -4.87 22.52
N TRP A 192 26.84 -4.32 23.29
CA TRP A 192 27.50 -5.05 24.36
C TRP A 192 27.74 -4.15 25.57
N GLN A 193 27.87 -4.80 26.72
CA GLN A 193 28.14 -4.16 28.00
C GLN A 193 29.20 -4.92 28.79
N LEU A 194 29.93 -4.18 29.64
CA LEU A 194 30.94 -4.73 30.54
C LEU A 194 30.31 -5.01 31.89
N VAL A 195 30.34 -6.27 32.32
CA VAL A 195 29.72 -6.71 33.56
C VAL A 195 30.76 -7.36 34.46
N LEU A 196 30.76 -6.98 35.73
CA LEU A 196 31.56 -7.65 36.74
C LEU A 196 30.99 -9.05 37.03
N PRO A 197 31.83 -10.12 37.05
CA PRO A 197 31.38 -11.46 37.41
C PRO A 197 30.77 -11.54 38.82
N VAL A 198 31.25 -10.69 39.73
CA VAL A 198 30.79 -10.63 41.10
C VAL A 198 29.80 -9.47 41.22
N GLY A 199 28.58 -9.76 41.66
CA GLY A 199 27.53 -8.76 41.83
C GLY A 199 26.87 -8.28 40.54
N HIS A 200 27.27 -8.79 39.36
CA HIS A 200 26.65 -8.49 38.06
C HIS A 200 26.48 -6.99 37.78
N LYS A 201 27.37 -6.17 38.32
CA LYS A 201 27.32 -4.72 38.14
C LYS A 201 27.84 -4.36 36.74
N VAL A 202 27.06 -3.56 36.01
CA VAL A 202 27.47 -2.95 34.75
C VAL A 202 28.51 -1.87 35.06
N VAL A 203 29.64 -1.92 34.35
CA VAL A 203 30.73 -0.96 34.45
C VAL A 203 30.52 0.10 33.39
N HIS A 204 30.49 1.38 33.73
CA HIS A 204 30.40 2.48 32.76
C HIS A 204 31.78 3.06 32.40
N ARG A 205 31.88 3.77 31.28
CA ARG A 205 33.15 4.37 30.79
C ARG A 205 33.80 5.32 31.80
N SER A 206 32.98 6.08 32.53
CA SER A 206 33.41 7.07 33.53
C SER A 206 33.79 6.45 34.87
N ASP A 207 33.58 5.15 35.08
CA ASP A 207 33.83 4.54 36.38
C ASP A 207 35.33 4.40 36.64
N ASN A 208 35.74 4.66 37.88
CA ASN A 208 37.11 4.45 38.30
C ASN A 208 37.43 2.96 38.49
N LEU A 209 38.56 2.51 37.97
CA LEU A 209 39.00 1.12 38.05
C LEU A 209 39.22 0.66 39.51
N LYS A 210 39.60 1.57 40.40
CA LYS A 210 39.79 1.27 41.84
C LYS A 210 38.44 1.07 42.54
N ASP A 211 37.47 1.94 42.28
CA ASP A 211 36.15 1.91 42.91
C ASP A 211 35.32 0.69 42.46
N VAL A 212 35.52 0.26 41.22
CA VAL A 212 34.88 -0.93 40.63
C VAL A 212 35.62 -2.23 40.99
N GLY A 213 36.78 -2.15 41.66
CA GLY A 213 37.54 -3.33 42.08
C GLY A 213 38.29 -4.03 40.93
N LEU A 214 38.62 -3.30 39.87
CA LEU A 214 39.36 -3.81 38.70
C LEU A 214 40.88 -3.59 38.81
N SER A 215 41.34 -2.75 39.73
CA SER A 215 42.77 -2.53 40.03
C SER A 215 43.18 -3.25 41.34
N PRO A 216 44.36 -3.90 41.41
CA PRO A 216 45.39 -4.02 40.37
C PRO A 216 45.16 -5.18 39.40
N ARG A 217 44.23 -6.11 39.69
CA ARG A 217 43.85 -7.19 38.78
C ARG A 217 42.34 -7.35 38.77
N GLY A 218 41.73 -7.34 37.58
CA GLY A 218 40.29 -7.41 37.40
C GLY A 218 39.89 -8.45 36.35
N LEU A 219 38.70 -9.02 36.53
CA LEU A 219 38.01 -9.84 35.52
C LEU A 219 36.71 -9.14 35.16
N VAL A 220 36.47 -8.96 33.88
CA VAL A 220 35.23 -8.38 33.34
C VAL A 220 34.65 -9.37 32.32
N VAL A 221 33.34 -9.53 32.32
CA VAL A 221 32.61 -10.30 31.31
C VAL A 221 32.02 -9.33 30.31
N VAL A 222 32.20 -9.63 29.03
CA VAL A 222 31.50 -8.92 27.95
C VAL A 222 30.19 -9.66 27.71
N GLU A 223 29.08 -8.98 27.97
CA GLU A 223 27.73 -9.46 27.66
C GLU A 223 27.22 -8.75 26.41
N VAL A 224 26.53 -9.50 25.54
CA VAL A 224 25.97 -8.99 24.29
C VAL A 224 24.46 -8.96 24.47
N ASN A 225 23.84 -7.85 24.10
CA ASN A 225 22.38 -7.72 24.14
C ASN A 225 21.83 -8.17 22.78
N ASP A 226 20.98 -9.20 22.78
CA ASP A 226 20.43 -9.82 21.57
C ASP A 226 19.06 -9.20 21.15
N ASP A 227 18.80 -7.94 21.48
CA ASP A 227 17.43 -7.35 21.44
C ASP A 227 16.94 -6.85 20.05
N GLU A 228 17.43 -7.36 18.91
CA GLU A 228 16.99 -6.84 17.60
C GLU A 228 16.62 -7.94 16.59
N ASP A 229 15.57 -8.73 16.82
CA ASP A 229 15.00 -9.60 15.75
C ASP A 229 13.50 -9.95 15.83
N ASP A 230 12.70 -9.47 16.81
CA ASP A 230 11.32 -9.98 17.01
C ASP A 230 10.15 -9.15 16.43
N ASP A 231 10.37 -7.96 15.84
CA ASP A 231 9.25 -7.05 15.50
C ASP A 231 8.80 -7.02 14.02
N ASN A 232 9.20 -7.96 13.15
CA ASN A 232 8.73 -7.99 11.75
C ASN A 232 8.05 -9.30 11.33
N LYS A 233 7.06 -9.73 12.13
CA LYS A 233 6.05 -10.73 11.74
C LYS A 233 4.66 -10.26 12.17
N ALA A 234 4.03 -9.40 11.37
CA ALA A 234 2.60 -9.16 11.41
C ALA A 234 2.08 -8.85 10.00
#